data_AF-M7A1Y6-F1
#
_entry.id   AF-M7A1Y6-F1
#
_cell.length_a   1.000
_cell.length_b   1.000
_cell.length_c   1.000
_cell.angle_alpha   90.00
_cell.angle_beta   90.00
_cell.angle_gamma   90.00
#
_symmetry.space_group_name_H-M   'P 1'
#
loop_
_entity.id
_entity.type
_entity.pdbx_description
1 polymer ?
#
loop_
_entity_poly.entity_id
_entity_poly.type
_entity_poly.pdbx_seq_one_letter_code
_entity_poly.pdbx_strand_id
1 'polypeptide(L)'
;MKKRIILILFGISVFCNLLFVYQVFKKFSKPEAITTKPDCRKEVEDKREFYSVVRILPHPPDFLEGRSLRFLSYTTRKENGRKWILFKEKIGNGQKETKVDAEAVRWF
;
A
#
# COMPACT_ATOMS: atom_id res chain seq x y z
N MET A 1 31.82 -36.10 -30.71
CA MET A 1 30.85 -34.98 -30.75
C MET A 1 29.71 -35.12 -29.74
N LYS A 2 28.96 -36.24 -29.70
CA LYS A 2 27.78 -36.41 -28.81
C LYS A 2 28.01 -36.11 -27.31
N LYS A 3 29.12 -36.55 -26.72
CA LYS A 3 29.45 -36.28 -25.30
C LYS A 3 29.66 -34.80 -24.98
N ARG A 4 30.23 -34.01 -25.91
CA ARG A 4 30.42 -32.56 -25.75
C ARG A 4 29.07 -31.82 -25.76
N ILE A 5 28.14 -32.24 -26.61
CA ILE A 5 26.79 -31.66 -26.68
C ILE A 5 26.02 -31.92 -25.38
N ILE A 6 26.10 -33.13 -24.84
CA ILE A 6 25.45 -33.48 -23.56
C ILE A 6 26.01 -32.64 -22.41
N LEU A 7 27.33 -32.44 -22.34
CA LEU A 7 27.97 -31.59 -21.34
C LEU A 7 27.53 -30.12 -21.45
N ILE A 8 27.38 -29.60 -22.68
CA ILE A 8 26.90 -28.24 -22.92
C ILE A 8 25.45 -28.09 -22.44
N LEU A 9 24.57 -29.04 -22.78
CA LEU A 9 23.17 -29.02 -22.34
C LEU A 9 23.04 -29.13 -20.82
N PHE A 10 23.86 -29.97 -20.19
CA PHE A 10 23.91 -30.08 -18.73
C PHE A 10 24.37 -28.78 -18.07
N GLY A 11 25.41 -28.13 -18.63
CA GLY A 11 25.88 -26.82 -18.17
C GLY A 11 24.81 -25.73 -18.28
N ILE A 12 24.08 -25.69 -19.40
CA ILE A 12 22.96 -24.75 -19.59
C ILE A 12 21.85 -25.00 -18.57
N SER A 13 21.48 -26.26 -18.33
CA SER A 13 20.46 -26.63 -17.35
C SER A 13 20.82 -26.15 -15.93
N VAL A 14 22.06 -26.41 -15.48
CA VAL A 14 22.54 -25.97 -14.17
C VAL A 14 22.55 -24.44 -14.08
N PHE A 15 23.01 -23.75 -15.13
CA PHE A 15 23.05 -22.29 -15.18
C PHE A 15 21.65 -21.66 -15.11
N CYS A 16 20.67 -22.20 -15.83
CA CYS A 16 19.28 -21.74 -15.79
C CYS A 16 18.66 -21.89 -14.38
N ASN A 17 18.91 -23.01 -13.71
CA ASN A 17 18.44 -23.22 -12.35
C ASN A 17 19.07 -22.23 -11.35
N LEU A 18 20.38 -21.98 -11.46
CA LEU A 18 21.08 -20.99 -10.65
C LEU A 18 20.55 -19.57 -10.86
N LEU A 19 20.29 -19.18 -12.12
CA LEU A 19 19.71 -17.87 -12.42
C LEU A 19 18.29 -17.70 -11.85
N PHE A 20 17.47 -18.75 -11.90
CA PHE A 20 16.12 -18.71 -11.36
C PHE A 20 16.14 -18.52 -9.83
N VAL A 21 16.97 -19.30 -9.14
CA VAL A 21 17.18 -19.18 -7.69
C VAL A 21 17.73 -17.79 -7.34
N TYR A 22 18.71 -17.28 -8.09
CA TYR A 22 19.26 -15.95 -7.88
C TYR A 22 18.23 -14.82 -8.06
N GLN A 23 17.34 -14.92 -9.06
CA GLN A 23 16.26 -13.94 -9.22
C GLN A 23 15.27 -13.95 -8.06
N VAL A 24 14.95 -15.13 -7.53
CA VAL A 24 14.10 -15.26 -6.33
C VAL A 24 14.78 -14.56 -5.15
N PHE A 25 16.06 -14.86 -4.89
CA PHE A 25 16.79 -14.20 -3.81
C PHE A 25 16.96 -12.69 -4.02
N LYS A 26 17.17 -12.21 -5.25
CA LYS A 26 17.25 -10.76 -5.56
C LYS A 26 15.95 -10.02 -5.26
N LYS A 27 14.79 -10.69 -5.34
CA LYS A 27 13.50 -10.10 -4.91
C LYS A 27 13.43 -9.96 -3.38
N PHE A 28 14.04 -10.87 -2.63
CA PHE A 28 14.09 -10.83 -1.16
C PHE A 28 15.21 -9.94 -0.61
N SER A 29 16.30 -9.74 -1.36
CA SER A 29 17.47 -9.01 -0.90
C SER A 29 17.50 -7.54 -1.31
N LYS A 30 16.38 -6.93 -1.72
CA LYS A 30 16.26 -5.47 -1.67
C LYS A 30 16.24 -5.08 -0.19
N PRO A 31 17.33 -4.53 0.38
CA PRO A 31 17.26 -3.96 1.71
C PRO A 31 16.44 -2.68 1.52
N GLU A 32 15.32 -2.55 2.23
CA GLU A 32 14.78 -1.22 2.50
C GLU A 32 15.86 -0.48 3.29
N ALA A 33 16.72 0.23 2.57
CA ALA A 33 17.69 1.12 3.15
C ALA A 33 16.90 2.24 3.84
N ILE A 34 16.77 2.14 5.16
CA ILE A 34 16.37 3.25 6.02
C ILE A 34 17.52 4.26 5.96
N THR A 35 17.56 5.05 4.88
CA THR A 35 18.48 6.16 4.75
C THR A 35 17.76 7.40 5.24
N THR A 36 17.99 7.75 6.50
CA THR A 36 17.70 9.07 7.03
C THR A 36 18.63 10.09 6.36
N LYS A 37 18.12 10.83 5.36
CA LYS A 37 18.59 12.20 5.06
C LYS A 37 17.43 13.09 4.57
N PRO A 38 17.37 14.35 4.99
CA PRO A 38 16.35 15.30 4.59
C PRO A 38 16.79 15.93 3.27
N ASP A 39 16.13 15.63 2.16
CA ASP A 39 16.30 16.46 0.99
C ASP A 39 15.01 16.54 0.18
N CYS A 40 14.60 17.79 -0.02
CA CYS A 40 13.39 18.20 -0.72
C CYS A 40 13.61 18.05 -2.22
N ARG A 41 13.31 16.89 -2.79
CA ARG A 41 12.85 16.80 -4.18
C ARG A 41 12.12 15.47 -4.41
N LYS A 42 10.79 15.50 -4.31
CA LYS A 42 9.96 14.37 -4.78
C LYS A 42 9.79 14.50 -6.28
N GLU A 43 10.82 14.08 -6.99
CA GLU A 43 10.63 13.58 -8.33
C GLU A 43 10.13 12.13 -8.25
N VAL A 44 9.20 11.82 -9.14
CA VAL A 44 8.70 10.49 -9.46
C VAL A 44 7.75 9.90 -8.42
N GLU A 45 6.50 9.74 -8.80
CA GLU A 45 6.02 8.46 -9.33
C GLU A 45 4.50 8.58 -9.39
N ASP A 46 3.91 8.39 -10.57
CA ASP A 46 2.48 8.18 -10.75
C ASP A 46 2.12 6.81 -10.14
N LYS A 47 2.32 6.71 -8.82
CA LYS A 47 1.78 5.66 -7.99
C LYS A 47 0.30 5.88 -8.09
N ARG A 48 -0.40 4.95 -8.75
CA ARG A 48 -1.84 4.80 -8.59
C ARG A 48 -2.12 4.85 -7.09
N GLU A 49 -2.52 6.01 -6.60
CA GLU A 49 -2.82 6.19 -5.19
C GLU A 49 -4.08 5.34 -4.96
N PHE A 50 -3.89 4.19 -4.32
CA PHE A 50 -4.99 3.30 -4.03
C PHE A 50 -5.82 3.98 -2.94
N TYR A 51 -7.00 4.43 -3.33
CA TYR A 51 -7.98 4.98 -2.41
C TYR A 51 -8.91 3.87 -1.96
N SER A 52 -9.04 3.71 -0.65
CA SER A 52 -10.13 2.94 -0.08
C SER A 52 -11.37 3.80 0.00
N VAL A 53 -12.54 3.16 -0.15
CA VAL A 53 -13.83 3.84 -0.12
C VAL A 53 -14.66 3.31 1.05
N VAL A 54 -15.27 4.23 1.78
CA VAL A 54 -16.19 3.95 2.88
C VAL A 54 -17.47 4.72 2.67
N ARG A 55 -18.61 4.12 3.02
CA ARG A 55 -19.89 4.83 3.05
C ARG A 55 -20.28 5.15 4.49
N ILE A 56 -20.70 6.39 4.70
CA ILE A 56 -21.20 6.84 6.00
C ILE A 56 -22.70 6.57 6.05
N LEU A 57 -23.11 5.79 7.04
CA LEU A 57 -24.49 5.49 7.35
C LEU A 57 -25.15 6.72 8.02
N PRO A 58 -26.49 6.83 7.95
CA PRO A 58 -27.23 7.79 8.75
C PRO A 58 -26.88 7.58 10.23
N HIS A 59 -26.17 8.54 10.81
CA HIS A 59 -25.78 8.50 12.21
C HIS A 59 -25.68 9.92 12.75
N PRO A 60 -26.33 10.22 13.89
CA PRO A 60 -26.28 11.55 14.47
C PRO A 60 -24.83 11.92 14.89
N PRO A 61 -24.37 13.15 14.59
CA PRO A 61 -25.05 14.19 13.83
C PRO A 61 -24.93 14.01 12.30
N ASP A 62 -25.99 14.38 11.57
CA ASP A 62 -26.24 14.02 10.16
C ASP A 62 -25.31 14.68 9.12
N PHE A 63 -24.27 15.41 9.56
CA PHE A 63 -23.41 16.21 8.68
C PHE A 63 -22.70 15.43 7.57
N LEU A 64 -22.63 14.09 7.68
CA LEU A 64 -21.94 13.23 6.74
C LEU A 64 -22.82 12.08 6.21
N GLU A 65 -24.13 12.11 6.47
CA GLU A 65 -25.06 11.06 6.06
C GLU A 65 -25.00 10.81 4.54
N GLY A 66 -24.89 9.53 4.16
CA GLY A 66 -24.93 9.11 2.75
C GLY A 66 -23.68 9.47 1.94
N ARG A 67 -22.70 10.16 2.53
CA ARG A 67 -21.45 10.53 1.85
C ARG A 67 -20.52 9.33 1.75
N SER A 68 -19.96 9.12 0.56
CA SER A 68 -18.83 8.20 0.35
C SER A 68 -17.51 8.95 0.50
N LEU A 69 -16.66 8.52 1.43
CA LEU A 69 -15.32 9.08 1.59
C LEU A 69 -14.29 8.23 0.85
N ARG A 70 -13.37 8.90 0.14
CA ARG A 70 -12.16 8.27 -0.41
C ARG A 70 -10.98 8.66 0.47
N PHE A 71 -10.33 7.68 1.05
CA PHE A 71 -9.26 7.93 2.02
C PHE A 71 -7.99 7.15 1.67
N LEU A 72 -6.85 7.71 2.08
CA LEU A 72 -5.53 7.09 1.95
C LEU A 72 -5.23 6.20 3.17
N SER A 73 -5.67 6.62 4.35
CA SER A 73 -5.51 5.89 5.60
C SER A 73 -6.55 6.33 6.61
N TYR A 74 -6.73 5.54 7.67
CA TYR A 74 -7.56 5.91 8.81
C TYR A 74 -6.86 5.57 10.12
N THR A 75 -7.25 6.26 11.19
CA THR A 75 -6.86 5.92 12.56
C THR A 75 -8.09 5.84 13.45
N THR A 76 -8.02 5.03 14.51
CA THR A 76 -9.10 4.92 15.48
C THR A 76 -8.70 5.59 16.78
N ARG A 77 -9.65 6.30 17.42
CA ARG A 77 -9.47 6.92 18.74
C ARG A 77 -10.68 6.63 19.61
N LYS A 78 -10.45 6.50 20.92
CA LYS A 78 -11.50 6.38 21.91
C LYS A 78 -11.57 7.67 22.72
N GLU A 79 -12.71 8.34 22.71
CA GLU A 79 -12.95 9.58 23.45
C GLU A 79 -14.31 9.48 24.13
N ASN A 80 -14.38 9.74 25.43
CA ASN A 80 -15.62 9.71 26.23
C ASN A 80 -16.43 8.41 26.05
N GLY A 81 -15.75 7.27 25.99
CA GLY A 81 -16.37 5.95 25.80
C GLY A 81 -16.77 5.62 24.36
N ARG A 82 -16.83 6.61 23.47
CA ARG A 82 -17.15 6.43 22.04
C ARG A 82 -15.89 6.19 21.20
N LYS A 83 -16.04 5.41 20.14
CA LYS A 83 -14.97 5.12 19.18
C LYS A 83 -15.15 6.01 17.95
N TRP A 84 -14.09 6.70 17.56
CA TRP A 84 -14.04 7.58 16.41
C TRP A 84 -13.05 7.05 15.39
N ILE A 85 -13.37 7.22 14.11
CA ILE A 85 -12.48 6.95 12.99
C ILE A 85 -12.10 8.27 12.35
N LEU A 86 -10.80 8.53 12.22
CA LEU A 86 -10.26 9.70 11.54
C LEU A 86 -9.72 9.27 10.18
N PHE A 87 -10.43 9.63 9.12
CA PHE A 87 -10.05 9.34 7.75
C PHE A 87 -9.17 10.44 7.19
N LYS A 88 -8.02 10.08 6.63
CA LYS A 88 -7.16 11.00 5.86
C LYS A 88 -7.57 10.97 4.39
N GLU A 89 -8.35 11.96 3.98
CA GLU A 89 -8.76 12.19 2.59
C GLU A 89 -7.70 13.01 1.85
N LYS A 90 -7.39 12.66 0.59
CA LYS A 90 -6.61 13.53 -0.29
C LYS A 90 -7.55 14.47 -1.04
N ILE A 91 -7.32 15.77 -0.94
CA ILE A 91 -8.10 16.78 -1.65
C ILE A 91 -7.11 17.63 -2.46
N GLY A 92 -7.03 17.36 -3.76
CA GLY A 92 -6.03 17.98 -4.63
C GLY A 92 -4.61 17.71 -4.13
N ASN A 93 -3.87 18.78 -3.82
CA ASN A 93 -2.52 18.71 -3.25
C ASN A 93 -2.50 18.69 -1.71
N GLY A 94 -3.65 18.80 -1.07
CA GLY A 94 -3.80 18.83 0.39
C GLY A 94 -4.29 17.50 0.97
N GLN A 95 -4.22 17.40 2.29
CA GLN A 95 -4.85 16.35 3.07
C GLN A 95 -5.92 16.96 3.97
N LYS A 96 -7.07 16.30 4.06
CA LYS A 96 -8.14 16.63 4.99
C LYS A 96 -8.35 15.44 5.91
N GLU A 97 -8.48 15.71 7.21
CA GLU A 97 -8.90 14.71 8.16
C GLU A 97 -10.41 14.84 8.41
N THR A 98 -11.14 13.73 8.28
CA THR A 98 -12.57 13.67 8.54
C THR A 98 -12.83 12.69 9.69
N LYS A 99 -13.35 13.22 10.79
CA LYS A 99 -13.73 12.44 11.98
C LYS A 99 -15.16 11.93 11.82
N VAL A 100 -15.34 10.63 12.00
CA VAL A 100 -16.63 9.94 11.87
C VAL A 100 -16.81 9.00 13.05
N ASP A 101 -18.03 8.85 13.56
CA ASP A 101 -18.32 7.81 14.56
C ASP A 101 -18.07 6.43 13.95
N ALA A 102 -17.43 5.53 14.69
CA ALA A 102 -17.17 4.18 14.20
C ALA A 102 -18.46 3.39 13.90
N GLU A 103 -19.55 3.68 14.60
CA GLU A 103 -20.85 3.04 14.35
C GLU A 103 -21.49 3.49 13.04
N ALA A 104 -21.09 4.66 12.52
CA ALA A 104 -21.59 5.23 11.28
C ALA A 104 -20.86 4.73 10.03
N VAL A 105 -19.89 3.82 10.16
CA VAL A 105 -19.00 3.45 9.06
C VAL A 105 -19.35 2.07 8.50
N ARG A 106 -19.62 2.03 7.18
CA ARG A 106 -19.79 0.78 6.42
C ARG A 106 -18.61 0.55 5.47
N TRP A 107 -17.87 -0.53 5.71
CA TRP A 107 -16.75 -1.00 4.90
C TRP A 107 -17.24 -1.83 3.70
N PHE A 108 -16.47 -1.81 2.59
CA PHE A 108 -16.71 -2.59 1.37
C PHE A 108 -15.43 -3.27 0.91
#